data_AF-A0A1F2X9B5-F1
#
_entry.id   AF-A0A1F2X9B5-F1
#
_cell.length_a   1.000
_cell.length_b   1.000
_cell.length_c   1.000
_cell.angle_alpha   90.00
_cell.angle_beta   90.00
_cell.angle_gamma   90.00
#
_symmetry.space_group_name_H-M   'P 1'
#
loop_
_entity.id
_entity.type
_entity.pdbx_description
1 polymer ?
#
loop_
_entity_poly.entity_id
_entity_poly.type
_entity_poly.pdbx_seq_one_letter_code
_entity_poly.pdbx_strand_id
1 'polypeptide(L)'
;MNRDSRIAAARKFALDRRPAREAEQRKVRTDLQRAVARMSPDRAQQLVDKAEAKVSTPRLKRTTNPIDWKKAVDIARRVTVDAARRGETISDGEIRVAALQATGKLVDSGTFATLAAAVNRKAEAVLLSSIIVSRGTGKPAAGFTQFARGRGFDEPLSALQQQVFDHFAR
;
A
#
# COMPACT_ATOMS: atom_id res chain seq x y z
N MET A 1 33.05 32.34 9.15
CA MET A 1 31.66 31.99 8.73
C MET A 1 30.78 31.80 9.97
N ASN A 2 29.79 32.68 10.18
CA ASN A 2 28.96 32.66 11.38
C ASN A 2 27.94 31.50 11.35
N ARG A 3 27.28 31.22 12.48
CA ARG A 3 26.30 30.12 12.65
C ARG A 3 25.09 30.29 11.73
N ASP A 4 24.62 31.51 11.53
CA ASP A 4 23.44 31.81 10.71
C ASP A 4 23.70 31.62 9.21
N SER A 5 24.91 31.96 8.74
CA SER A 5 25.35 31.68 7.36
C SER A 5 25.43 30.18 7.09
N ARG A 6 25.83 29.37 8.08
CA ARG A 6 25.83 27.89 7.99
C ARG A 6 24.42 27.32 7.88
N ILE A 7 23.48 27.83 8.70
CA ILE A 7 22.09 27.39 8.68
C ILE A 7 21.39 27.80 7.37
N ALA A 8 21.63 29.02 6.89
CA ALA A 8 21.10 29.50 5.61
C ALA A 8 21.62 28.68 4.42
N ALA A 9 22.92 28.37 4.39
CA ALA A 9 23.51 27.52 3.36
C ALA A 9 22.95 26.08 3.40
N ALA A 10 22.79 25.50 4.59
CA ALA A 10 22.19 24.17 4.74
C ALA A 10 20.72 24.12 4.28
N ARG A 11 19.93 25.16 4.58
CA ARG A 11 18.54 25.29 4.11
C ARG A 11 18.48 25.43 2.60
N LYS A 12 19.31 26.28 2.00
CA LYS A 12 19.39 26.46 0.54
C LYS A 12 19.77 25.13 -0.14
N PHE A 13 20.79 24.44 0.35
CA PHE A 13 21.21 23.15 -0.18
C PHE A 13 20.12 22.06 -0.05
N ALA A 14 19.33 22.08 1.03
CA ALA A 14 18.20 21.18 1.19
C ALA A 14 17.08 21.49 0.19
N LEU A 15 16.80 22.77 -0.07
CA LEU A 15 15.81 23.21 -1.06
C LEU A 15 16.26 22.86 -2.48
N ASP A 16 17.52 23.11 -2.83
CA ASP A 16 18.06 22.83 -4.16
C ASP A 16 18.05 21.33 -4.49
N ARG A 17 18.28 20.47 -3.48
CA ARG A 17 18.21 19.01 -3.65
C ARG A 17 16.81 18.42 -3.52
N ARG A 18 15.82 19.21 -3.09
CA ARG A 18 14.45 18.72 -2.88
C ARG A 18 13.82 18.17 -4.16
N PRO A 19 13.87 18.86 -5.33
CA PRO A 19 13.30 18.33 -6.57
C PRO A 19 13.93 16.99 -6.98
N ALA A 20 15.25 16.86 -6.86
CA ALA A 20 15.97 15.64 -7.20
C ALA A 20 15.55 14.46 -6.29
N ARG A 21 15.48 14.68 -4.98
CA ARG A 21 15.01 13.65 -4.03
C ARG A 21 13.55 13.26 -4.28
N GLU A 22 12.69 14.23 -4.59
CA GLU A 22 11.29 13.96 -4.92
C GLU A 22 11.17 13.15 -6.22
N ALA A 23 11.97 13.45 -7.24
CA ALA A 23 12.01 12.70 -8.49
C ALA A 23 12.51 11.26 -8.28
N GLU A 24 13.58 11.08 -7.51
CA GLU A 24 14.12 9.75 -7.17
C GLU A 24 13.08 8.92 -6.40
N GLN A 25 12.43 9.50 -5.39
CA GLN A 25 11.35 8.81 -4.66
C GLN A 25 10.17 8.46 -5.55
N ARG A 26 9.80 9.33 -6.50
CA ARG A 26 8.76 9.02 -7.49
C ARG A 26 9.17 7.83 -8.36
N LYS A 27 10.41 7.82 -8.86
CA LYS A 27 10.94 6.72 -9.67
C LYS A 27 10.92 5.40 -8.91
N VAL A 28 11.46 5.36 -7.68
CA VAL A 28 11.46 4.16 -6.83
C VAL A 28 10.04 3.65 -6.60
N ARG A 29 9.07 4.53 -6.35
CA ARG A 29 7.66 4.14 -6.17
C ARG A 29 7.05 3.58 -7.45
N THR A 30 7.34 4.17 -8.61
CA THR A 30 6.85 3.68 -9.91
C THR A 30 7.47 2.33 -10.27
N ASP A 31 8.77 2.15 -10.03
CA ASP A 31 9.46 0.89 -10.29
C ASP A 31 8.93 -0.21 -9.38
N LEU A 32 8.66 0.10 -8.10
CA LEU A 32 8.01 -0.80 -7.16
C LEU A 32 6.60 -1.19 -7.62
N GLN A 33 5.78 -0.22 -8.04
CA GLN A 33 4.44 -0.49 -8.57
C GLN A 33 4.48 -1.45 -9.76
N ARG A 34 5.39 -1.22 -10.71
CA ARG A 34 5.59 -2.11 -11.87
C ARG A 34 6.10 -3.49 -11.48
N ALA A 35 6.98 -3.58 -10.48
CA ALA A 35 7.51 -4.85 -9.99
C ALA A 35 6.40 -5.71 -9.37
N VAL A 36 5.51 -5.09 -8.58
CA VAL A 36 4.35 -5.76 -7.99
C VAL A 36 3.36 -6.18 -9.07
N ALA A 37 3.04 -5.31 -10.03
CA ALA A 37 2.11 -5.64 -11.12
C ALA A 37 2.54 -6.82 -12.01
N ARG A 38 3.83 -7.16 -12.03
CA ARG A 38 4.38 -8.32 -12.77
C ARG A 38 4.59 -9.55 -11.89
N MET A 39 4.35 -9.43 -10.60
CA MET A 39 4.55 -10.48 -9.62
C MET A 39 3.32 -11.37 -9.57
N SER A 40 3.49 -12.70 -9.54
CA SER A 40 2.37 -13.59 -9.26
C SER A 40 2.03 -13.56 -7.76
N PRO A 41 0.76 -13.77 -7.37
CA PRO A 41 0.35 -13.93 -5.98
C PRO A 41 1.19 -14.98 -5.21
N ASP A 42 1.53 -16.08 -5.86
CA ASP A 42 2.37 -17.15 -5.31
C ASP A 42 3.76 -16.66 -4.96
N ARG A 43 4.38 -15.91 -5.89
CA ARG A 43 5.70 -15.35 -5.67
C ARG A 43 5.68 -14.31 -4.55
N ALA A 44 4.64 -13.49 -4.49
CA ALA A 44 4.47 -12.51 -3.43
C ALA A 44 4.35 -13.18 -2.06
N GLN A 45 3.54 -14.24 -1.95
CA GLN A 45 3.38 -15.00 -0.72
C GLN A 45 4.71 -15.63 -0.27
N GLN A 46 5.48 -16.26 -1.17
CA GLN A 46 6.80 -16.80 -0.84
C GLN A 46 7.76 -15.75 -0.28
N LEU A 47 7.73 -14.52 -0.80
CA LEU A 47 8.56 -13.43 -0.29
C LEU A 47 8.14 -12.98 1.10
N VAL A 48 6.82 -12.96 1.37
CA VAL A 48 6.27 -12.69 2.68
C VAL A 48 6.67 -13.79 3.68
N ASP A 49 6.48 -15.07 3.32
CA ASP A 49 6.82 -16.21 4.17
C ASP A 49 8.31 -16.20 4.52
N LYS A 50 9.17 -15.91 3.53
CA LYS A 50 10.62 -15.76 3.74
C LYS A 50 10.94 -14.60 4.69
N ALA A 51 10.22 -13.48 4.59
CA ALA A 51 10.39 -12.34 5.47
C ALA A 51 9.88 -12.63 6.89
N GLU A 52 8.80 -13.41 7.03
CA GLU A 52 8.25 -13.85 8.30
C GLU A 52 9.17 -14.80 9.05
N ALA A 53 9.78 -15.76 8.34
CA ALA A 53 10.73 -16.72 8.90
C ALA A 53 12.02 -16.03 9.39
N LYS A 54 12.35 -14.85 8.85
CA LYS A 54 13.51 -14.08 9.28
C LYS A 54 13.17 -13.27 10.53
N VAL A 55 13.64 -13.74 11.69
CA VAL A 55 13.44 -13.11 13.01
C VAL A 55 13.83 -11.61 13.03
N SER A 56 14.85 -11.23 12.26
CA SER A 56 15.33 -9.84 12.20
C SER A 56 14.50 -8.90 11.33
N THR A 57 13.44 -9.37 10.65
CA THR A 57 12.57 -8.49 9.88
C THR A 57 11.71 -7.64 10.82
N PRO A 58 11.88 -6.30 10.84
CA PRO A 58 11.10 -5.44 11.72
C PRO A 58 9.62 -5.43 11.31
N ARG A 59 8.71 -5.37 12.29
CA ARG A 59 7.26 -5.33 12.07
C ARG A 59 6.77 -3.89 11.95
N LEU A 60 5.84 -3.66 11.04
CA LEU A 60 5.19 -2.37 10.85
C LEU A 60 4.00 -2.25 11.80
N LYS A 61 4.03 -1.28 12.72
CA LYS A 61 2.86 -0.93 13.54
C LYS A 61 2.45 0.52 13.31
N ARG A 62 1.14 0.75 13.18
CA ARG A 62 0.57 2.08 12.95
C ARG A 62 0.99 3.10 14.03
N THR A 63 1.01 2.69 15.29
CA THR A 63 1.26 3.57 16.44
C THR A 63 2.75 3.88 16.62
N THR A 64 3.63 2.91 16.47
CA THR A 64 5.08 3.09 16.69
C THR A 64 5.83 3.54 15.44
N ASN A 65 5.26 3.36 14.25
CA ASN A 65 5.89 3.71 12.97
C ASN A 65 4.97 4.58 12.09
N PRO A 66 4.50 5.76 12.54
CA PRO A 66 3.47 6.52 11.83
C PRO A 66 3.90 6.99 10.43
N ILE A 67 5.18 7.35 10.26
CA ILE A 67 5.72 7.78 8.96
C ILE A 67 5.75 6.61 7.97
N ASP A 68 6.24 5.46 8.41
CA ASP A 68 6.31 4.27 7.56
C ASP A 68 4.93 3.67 7.31
N TRP A 69 4.02 3.79 8.27
CA TRP A 69 2.62 3.44 8.09
C TRP A 69 2.00 4.25 6.95
N LYS A 70 2.19 5.57 6.94
CA LYS A 70 1.69 6.43 5.86
C LYS A 70 2.29 6.01 4.50
N LYS A 71 3.59 5.71 4.44
CA LYS A 71 4.24 5.20 3.22
C LYS A 71 3.65 3.86 2.77
N ALA A 72 3.40 2.94 3.70
CA ALA A 72 2.78 1.65 3.41
C ALA A 72 1.36 1.81 2.85
N VAL A 73 0.54 2.70 3.44
CA VAL A 73 -0.80 3.01 2.91
C VAL A 73 -0.71 3.63 1.51
N ASP A 74 0.20 4.58 1.31
CA ASP A 74 0.38 5.25 0.02
C ASP A 74 0.79 4.26 -1.09
N ILE A 75 1.71 3.33 -0.80
CA ILE A 75 2.12 2.33 -1.79
C ILE A 75 1.06 1.26 -2.01
N ALA A 76 0.43 0.75 -0.93
CA ALA A 76 -0.64 -0.24 -1.01
C ALA A 76 -1.77 0.30 -1.88
N ARG A 77 -2.21 1.54 -1.62
CA ARG A 77 -3.22 2.19 -2.44
C ARG A 77 -2.81 2.30 -3.90
N ARG A 78 -1.57 2.71 -4.20
CA ARG A 78 -1.09 2.84 -5.58
C ARG A 78 -1.15 1.51 -6.34
N VAL A 79 -0.66 0.43 -5.73
CA VAL A 79 -0.69 -0.89 -6.40
C VAL A 79 -2.11 -1.43 -6.52
N THR A 80 -3.01 -1.14 -5.56
CA THR A 80 -4.42 -1.51 -5.67
C THR A 80 -5.15 -0.73 -6.77
N VAL A 81 -4.91 0.59 -6.90
CA VAL A 81 -5.47 1.39 -8.00
C VAL A 81 -4.93 0.92 -9.35
N ASP A 82 -3.67 0.52 -9.41
CA ASP A 82 -3.05 -0.03 -10.61
C ASP A 82 -3.68 -1.37 -11.03
N ALA A 83 -3.97 -2.24 -10.07
CA ALA A 83 -4.74 -3.47 -10.32
C ALA A 83 -6.18 -3.17 -10.75
N ALA A 84 -6.85 -2.20 -10.09
CA ALA A 84 -8.19 -1.77 -10.47
C ALA A 84 -8.26 -1.27 -11.93
N ARG A 85 -7.26 -0.51 -12.37
CA ARG A 85 -7.12 -0.04 -13.76
C ARG A 85 -6.96 -1.16 -14.78
N ARG A 86 -6.41 -2.31 -14.38
CA ARG A 86 -6.31 -3.51 -15.21
C ARG A 86 -7.57 -4.39 -15.16
N GLY A 87 -8.54 -4.05 -14.30
CA GLY A 87 -9.69 -4.92 -14.04
C GLY A 87 -9.34 -6.18 -13.25
N GLU A 88 -8.26 -6.14 -12.46
CA GLU A 88 -7.73 -7.29 -11.73
C GLU A 88 -7.84 -7.11 -10.22
N THR A 89 -8.08 -8.21 -9.50
CA THR A 89 -7.89 -8.26 -8.04
C THR A 89 -6.40 -8.36 -7.71
N ILE A 90 -6.01 -7.86 -6.54
CA ILE A 90 -4.64 -7.93 -6.02
C ILE A 90 -4.59 -8.77 -4.73
N SER A 91 -3.56 -9.59 -4.57
CA SER A 91 -3.44 -10.43 -3.38
C SER A 91 -2.96 -9.68 -2.15
N ASP A 92 -3.34 -10.16 -0.97
CA ASP A 92 -2.78 -9.73 0.31
C ASP A 92 -1.25 -9.85 0.36
N GLY A 93 -0.69 -10.92 -0.18
CA GLY A 93 0.75 -11.11 -0.36
C GLY A 93 1.41 -9.97 -1.14
N GLU A 94 0.85 -9.59 -2.29
CA GLU A 94 1.37 -8.50 -3.12
C GLU A 94 1.36 -7.16 -2.38
N ILE A 95 0.28 -6.85 -1.65
CA ILE A 95 0.20 -5.64 -0.81
C ILE A 95 1.26 -5.65 0.28
N ARG A 96 1.48 -6.79 0.94
CA ARG A 96 2.48 -6.94 2.02
C ARG A 96 3.90 -6.80 1.48
N VAL A 97 4.20 -7.34 0.30
CA VAL A 97 5.49 -7.14 -0.38
C VAL A 97 5.70 -5.67 -0.73
N ALA A 98 4.69 -5.01 -1.31
CA ALA A 98 4.77 -3.59 -1.64
C ALA A 98 5.09 -2.74 -0.40
N ALA A 99 4.39 -3.00 0.72
CA ALA A 99 4.64 -2.32 1.99
C ALA A 99 6.05 -2.63 2.54
N LEU A 100 6.48 -3.89 2.49
CA LEU A 100 7.81 -4.30 2.94
C LEU A 100 8.92 -3.60 2.14
N GLN A 101 8.82 -3.58 0.81
CA GLN A 101 9.82 -2.93 -0.04
C GLN A 101 9.84 -1.41 0.14
N ALA A 102 8.68 -0.80 0.40
CA ALA A 102 8.60 0.66 0.62
C ALA A 102 9.10 1.11 1.99
N THR A 103 9.04 0.26 3.02
CA THR A 103 9.28 0.64 4.43
C THR A 103 10.42 -0.11 5.11
N GLY A 104 10.88 -1.21 4.51
CA GLY A 104 11.76 -2.19 5.14
C GLY A 104 11.09 -2.97 6.29
N LYS A 105 9.77 -2.83 6.49
CA LYS A 105 9.03 -3.41 7.61
C LYS A 105 7.88 -4.28 7.12
N LEU A 106 7.73 -5.43 7.74
CA LEU A 106 6.72 -6.41 7.40
C LEU A 106 5.39 -6.09 8.09
N VAL A 107 4.31 -6.12 7.32
CA VAL A 107 2.95 -6.06 7.82
C VAL A 107 2.54 -7.48 8.21
N ASP A 108 2.19 -7.71 9.48
CA ASP A 108 1.65 -8.98 9.93
C ASP A 108 0.16 -9.13 9.57
N SER A 109 -0.37 -10.35 9.70
CA SER A 109 -1.76 -10.67 9.39
C SER A 109 -2.75 -9.85 10.24
N GLY A 110 -2.47 -9.64 11.53
CA GLY A 110 -3.32 -8.86 12.43
C GLY A 110 -3.42 -7.37 12.05
N THR A 111 -2.35 -6.79 11.52
CA THR A 111 -2.32 -5.39 11.07
C THR A 111 -2.82 -5.24 9.64
N PHE A 112 -2.79 -6.30 8.84
CA PHE A 112 -3.13 -6.25 7.41
C PHE A 112 -4.54 -5.73 7.15
N ALA A 113 -5.55 -6.18 7.89
CA ALA A 113 -6.93 -5.69 7.74
C ALA A 113 -7.02 -4.17 7.93
N THR A 114 -6.23 -3.62 8.86
CA THR A 114 -6.15 -2.17 9.09
C THR A 114 -5.47 -1.45 7.93
N LEU A 115 -4.42 -2.04 7.33
CA LEU A 115 -3.76 -1.49 6.16
C LEU A 115 -4.69 -1.49 4.95
N ALA A 116 -5.36 -2.62 4.67
CA ALA A 116 -6.32 -2.74 3.59
C ALA A 116 -7.47 -1.73 3.74
N ALA A 117 -8.05 -1.60 4.94
CA ALA A 117 -9.08 -0.60 5.20
C ALA A 117 -8.59 0.84 4.96
N ALA A 118 -7.32 1.13 5.24
CA ALA A 118 -6.72 2.46 5.11
C ALA A 118 -6.45 2.89 3.65
N VAL A 119 -6.51 1.98 2.68
CA VAL A 119 -6.38 2.35 1.25
C VAL A 119 -7.61 3.10 0.73
N ASN A 120 -8.76 2.96 1.37
CA ASN A 120 -10.02 3.58 0.97
C ASN A 120 -10.00 5.09 1.23
N ARG A 121 -10.57 5.87 0.30
CA ARG A 121 -10.79 7.31 0.50
C ARG A 121 -12.27 7.64 0.48
N LYS A 122 -12.70 8.49 1.41
CA LYS A 122 -14.11 8.92 1.51
C LYS A 122 -14.66 9.55 0.22
N ALA A 123 -13.81 10.22 -0.56
CA ALA A 123 -14.21 10.92 -1.77
C ALA A 123 -14.47 10.02 -2.99
N GLU A 124 -14.10 8.74 -2.94
CA GLU A 124 -14.10 7.87 -4.13
C GLU A 124 -15.43 7.12 -4.34
N ALA A 125 -16.35 7.18 -3.38
CA ALA A 125 -17.65 6.49 -3.41
C ALA A 125 -17.60 4.98 -3.72
N VAL A 126 -16.41 4.38 -3.76
CA VAL A 126 -16.16 2.96 -3.98
C VAL A 126 -15.26 2.41 -2.89
N LEU A 127 -15.39 1.12 -2.61
CA LEU A 127 -14.63 0.44 -1.58
C LEU A 127 -13.40 -0.23 -2.18
N LEU A 128 -12.34 0.54 -2.47
CA LEU A 128 -11.09 0.04 -3.09
C LEU A 128 -10.53 -1.24 -2.44
N SER A 129 -10.68 -1.42 -1.12
CA SER A 129 -10.22 -2.64 -0.46
C SER A 129 -11.00 -3.92 -0.84
N SER A 130 -12.10 -3.82 -1.59
CA SER A 130 -12.89 -4.98 -2.06
C SER A 130 -12.14 -5.85 -3.06
N ILE A 131 -11.17 -5.28 -3.79
CA ILE A 131 -10.34 -6.00 -4.77
C ILE A 131 -9.03 -6.52 -4.16
N ILE A 132 -8.80 -6.30 -2.86
CA ILE A 132 -7.67 -6.88 -2.13
C ILE A 132 -8.13 -8.20 -1.53
N VAL A 133 -7.62 -9.32 -2.05
CA VAL A 133 -8.13 -10.66 -1.74
C VAL A 133 -7.03 -11.60 -1.27
N SER A 134 -7.39 -12.63 -0.52
CA SER A 134 -6.44 -13.71 -0.19
C SER A 134 -6.23 -14.60 -1.41
N ARG A 135 -4.96 -14.89 -1.72
CA ARG A 135 -4.54 -15.74 -2.84
C ARG A 135 -5.32 -17.06 -2.94
N GLY A 136 -5.60 -17.71 -1.81
CA GLY A 136 -6.21 -19.04 -1.79
C GLY A 136 -7.74 -19.06 -1.87
N THR A 137 -8.40 -17.95 -1.54
CA THR A 137 -9.87 -17.93 -1.41
C THR A 137 -10.56 -16.93 -2.31
N GLY A 138 -9.83 -15.97 -2.89
CA GLY A 138 -10.44 -14.84 -3.61
C GLY A 138 -11.30 -13.94 -2.73
N LYS A 139 -11.26 -14.11 -1.40
CA LYS A 139 -12.04 -13.32 -0.44
C LYS A 139 -11.17 -12.25 0.21
N PRO A 140 -11.73 -11.07 0.53
CA PRO A 140 -11.04 -10.06 1.31
C PRO A 140 -10.64 -10.53 2.71
N ALA A 141 -9.79 -9.73 3.37
CA ALA A 141 -9.35 -9.99 4.72
C ALA A 141 -10.52 -10.12 5.72
N ALA A 142 -10.29 -10.87 6.80
CA ALA A 142 -11.26 -11.05 7.87
C ALA A 142 -11.79 -9.69 8.39
N GLY A 143 -13.09 -9.63 8.65
CA GLY A 143 -13.77 -8.40 9.08
C GLY A 143 -14.12 -7.42 7.96
N PHE A 144 -13.76 -7.68 6.70
CA PHE A 144 -14.10 -6.82 5.56
C PHE A 144 -15.61 -6.55 5.45
N THR A 145 -16.46 -7.57 5.54
CA THR A 145 -17.92 -7.39 5.41
C THR A 145 -18.48 -6.46 6.48
N GLN A 146 -18.05 -6.62 7.74
CA GLN A 146 -18.47 -5.72 8.83
C GLN A 146 -17.96 -4.29 8.60
N PHE A 147 -16.72 -4.14 8.11
CA PHE A 147 -16.17 -2.86 7.75
C PHE A 147 -16.94 -2.18 6.59
N ALA A 148 -17.29 -2.94 5.54
CA ALA A 148 -18.05 -2.46 4.39
C ALA A 148 -19.43 -1.94 4.80
N ARG A 149 -20.19 -2.73 5.56
CA ARG A 149 -21.50 -2.33 6.08
C ARG A 149 -21.41 -1.11 7.00
N GLY A 150 -20.40 -1.07 7.87
CA GLY A 150 -20.14 0.11 8.73
C GLY A 150 -19.79 1.39 7.94
N ARG A 151 -19.58 1.29 6.63
CA ARG A 151 -19.34 2.38 5.69
C ARG A 151 -20.51 2.63 4.73
N GLY A 152 -21.62 1.91 4.88
CA GLY A 152 -22.80 2.00 4.02
C GLY A 152 -22.71 1.21 2.71
N PHE A 153 -21.76 0.27 2.60
CA PHE A 153 -21.65 -0.65 1.47
C PHE A 153 -22.27 -2.00 1.86
N ASP A 154 -23.50 -2.23 1.40
CA ASP A 154 -24.29 -3.42 1.70
C ASP A 154 -24.38 -4.39 0.50
N GLU A 155 -23.82 -4.00 -0.65
CA GLU A 155 -23.85 -4.79 -1.86
C GLU A 155 -23.00 -6.07 -1.76
N PRO A 156 -23.31 -7.11 -2.57
CA PRO A 156 -22.45 -8.29 -2.68
C PRO A 156 -21.03 -7.93 -3.10
N LEU A 157 -20.04 -8.73 -2.67
CA LEU A 157 -18.62 -8.49 -2.97
C LEU A 157 -18.34 -8.29 -4.46
N SER A 158 -18.98 -9.07 -5.34
CA SER A 158 -18.81 -8.94 -6.79
C SER A 158 -19.25 -7.56 -7.32
N ALA A 159 -20.35 -7.02 -6.79
CA ALA A 159 -20.82 -5.68 -7.14
C ALA A 159 -19.83 -4.61 -6.64
N LEU A 160 -19.32 -4.75 -5.41
CA LEU A 160 -18.32 -3.84 -4.86
C LEU A 160 -16.99 -3.86 -5.64
N GLN A 161 -16.61 -5.03 -6.16
CA GLN A 161 -15.42 -5.18 -7.01
C GLN A 161 -15.65 -4.53 -8.38
N GLN A 162 -16.81 -4.78 -9.00
CA GLN A 162 -17.16 -4.17 -10.28
C GLN A 162 -17.19 -2.64 -10.20
N GLN A 163 -17.80 -2.07 -9.16
CA GLN A 163 -17.79 -0.62 -8.92
C GLN A 163 -16.38 -0.05 -8.87
N VAL A 164 -15.43 -0.75 -8.24
CA VAL A 164 -14.02 -0.32 -8.19
C VAL A 164 -13.39 -0.36 -9.58
N PHE A 165 -13.61 -1.42 -10.35
CA PHE A 165 -13.08 -1.52 -11.72
C PHE A 165 -13.66 -0.41 -12.61
N ASP A 166 -14.98 -0.19 -12.57
CA ASP A 166 -15.64 0.85 -13.35
C ASP A 166 -15.16 2.25 -12.98
N HIS A 167 -14.91 2.51 -11.68
CA HIS A 167 -14.41 3.78 -11.19
C HIS A 167 -12.99 4.09 -11.69
N PHE A 168 -12.13 3.08 -11.79
CA PHE A 168 -10.72 3.25 -12.14
C PHE A 168 -10.36 2.87 -13.58
N ALA A 169 -11.31 2.44 -14.42
CA ALA A 169 -11.08 2.06 -15.82
C ALA A 169 -10.58 3.19 -16.76
N ARG A 170 -10.28 4.38 -16.24
CA ARG A 170 -9.88 5.58 -16.99
C ARG A 170 -8.39 5.91 -16.84
#